data_AF-A0A3S1EQG9-F1
#
_entry.id   AF-A0A3S1EQG9-F1
#
_cell.length_a   1.000
_cell.length_b   1.000
_cell.length_c   1.000
_cell.angle_alpha   90.00
_cell.angle_beta   90.00
_cell.angle_gamma   90.00
#
_symmetry.space_group_name_H-M   'P 1'
#
loop_
_entity.id
_entity.type
_entity.pdbx_description
1 polymer ?
#
loop_
_entity_poly.entity_id
_entity_poly.type
_entity_poly.pdbx_seq_one_letter_code
_entity_poly.pdbx_strand_id
1 'polypeptide(L)'
;MDCVVNQIHFLNARLADGTVADLTVADGRFSAIVPATNTVTSPSSAIDLAGQLVLPAFVEGHIHLDTSFYGDVWRPHIPCTNGFDVRERVAFQMRNLEQAAPMAERARNQLGLCVA
;
A
#
# COMPACT_ATOMS: atom_id res chain seq x y z
N MET A 1 34.98 -11.21 -0.02
CA MET A 1 33.56 -11.61 -0.16
C MET A 1 32.78 -10.33 -0.02
N ASP A 2 32.53 -9.67 -1.14
CA ASP A 2 31.88 -8.36 -1.15
C ASP A 2 30.39 -8.59 -0.96
N CYS A 3 29.90 -8.35 0.26
CA CYS A 3 28.48 -8.28 0.53
C CYS A 3 27.98 -7.03 -0.20
N VAL A 4 27.35 -7.20 -1.35
CA VAL A 4 26.66 -6.11 -2.03
C VAL A 4 25.52 -5.69 -1.10
N VAL A 5 25.74 -4.64 -0.33
CA VAL A 5 24.67 -4.00 0.44
C VAL A 5 23.69 -3.45 -0.58
N ASN A 6 22.44 -3.92 -0.56
CA ASN A 6 21.41 -3.39 -1.45
C ASN A 6 20.99 -2.02 -0.90
N GLN A 7 21.63 -0.98 -1.42
CA GLN A 7 21.47 0.39 -0.95
C GLN A 7 20.76 1.25 -2.01
N ILE A 8 19.71 1.95 -1.58
CA ILE A 8 18.97 2.90 -2.41
C ILE A 8 19.08 4.28 -1.76
N HIS A 9 19.41 5.28 -2.58
CA HIS A 9 19.43 6.68 -2.18
C HIS A 9 18.24 7.42 -2.77
N PHE A 10 17.49 8.11 -1.92
CA PHE A 10 16.45 9.05 -2.32
C PHE A 10 16.89 10.47 -1.99
N LEU A 11 16.93 11.34 -2.98
CA LEU A 11 17.36 12.72 -2.80
C LEU A 11 16.16 13.66 -2.73
N ASN A 12 16.33 14.80 -2.06
CA ASN A 12 15.37 15.89 -2.05
C ASN A 12 13.96 15.47 -1.58
N ALA A 13 13.88 14.58 -0.59
CA ALA A 13 12.63 14.20 0.07
C ALA A 13 12.11 15.36 0.92
N ARG A 14 10.85 15.77 0.76
CA ARG A 14 10.22 16.71 1.70
C ARG A 14 9.63 15.93 2.87
N LEU A 15 10.03 16.26 4.09
CA LEU A 15 9.50 15.65 5.31
C LEU A 15 8.22 16.37 5.77
N ALA A 16 7.48 15.74 6.69
CA ALA A 16 6.20 16.25 7.18
C ALA A 16 6.28 17.63 7.88
N ASP A 17 7.45 17.99 8.41
CA ASP A 17 7.72 19.31 9.00
C ASP A 17 8.10 20.39 7.97
N GLY A 18 8.11 20.03 6.68
CA GLY A 18 8.46 20.91 5.57
C GLY A 18 9.95 20.98 5.23
N THR A 19 10.82 20.35 6.02
CA THR A 19 12.26 20.26 5.72
C THR A 19 12.54 19.35 4.52
N VAL A 20 13.72 19.51 3.91
CA VAL A 20 14.16 18.67 2.77
C VAL A 20 15.38 17.85 3.19
N ALA A 21 15.34 16.55 2.92
CA ALA A 21 16.32 15.57 3.36
C ALA A 21 16.70 14.59 2.24
N ASP A 22 17.88 14.01 2.36
CA ASP A 22 18.30 12.84 1.60
C ASP A 22 18.15 11.60 2.49
N LEU A 23 17.55 10.54 1.94
CA LEU A 23 17.25 9.30 2.63
C LEU A 23 18.11 8.17 2.05
N THR A 24 18.71 7.36 2.93
CA THR A 24 19.40 6.13 2.53
C THR A 24 18.67 4.92 3.09
N VAL A 25 18.35 3.97 2.23
CA VAL A 25 17.75 2.68 2.61
C VAL A 25 18.78 1.59 2.34
N ALA A 26 19.10 0.80 3.35
CA ALA A 26 19.92 -0.40 3.23
C ALA A 26 19.15 -1.58 3.79
N ASP A 27 19.08 -2.68 3.03
CA ASP A 27 18.43 -3.94 3.45
C ASP A 27 17.00 -3.73 3.98
N GLY A 28 16.24 -2.86 3.32
CA GLY A 28 14.84 -2.57 3.65
C GLY A 28 14.64 -1.67 4.89
N ARG A 29 15.71 -1.06 5.42
CA ARG A 29 15.65 -0.12 6.57
C ARG A 29 16.30 1.20 6.23
N PHE A 30 15.78 2.29 6.77
CA PHE A 30 16.48 3.57 6.71
C PHE A 30 17.79 3.48 7.50
N SER A 31 18.92 3.68 6.81
CA SER A 31 20.26 3.72 7.41
C SER A 31 20.75 5.14 7.67
N ALA A 32 20.22 6.14 6.94
CA ALA A 32 20.49 7.55 7.18
C ALA A 32 19.31 8.43 6.72
N ILE A 33 19.09 9.51 7.46
CA ILE A 33 18.21 10.63 7.10
C ILE A 33 19.02 11.89 7.42
N VAL A 34 19.41 12.64 6.40
CA VAL A 34 20.29 13.81 6.55
C VAL A 34 19.71 15.01 5.79
N PRO A 35 19.97 16.26 6.20
CA PRO A 35 19.56 17.43 5.43
C PRO A 35 20.04 17.34 3.97
N ALA A 36 19.19 17.70 3.01
CA ALA A 36 19.56 17.65 1.60
C ALA A 36 20.71 18.60 1.31
N THR A 37 21.77 18.08 0.69
CA THR A 37 23.01 18.85 0.46
C THR A 37 23.12 19.46 -0.92
N ASN A 38 22.19 19.15 -1.84
CA ASN A 38 22.21 19.57 -3.25
C ASN A 38 23.59 19.37 -3.91
N THR A 39 24.30 18.30 -3.54
CA THR A 39 25.65 18.04 -4.06
C THR A 39 25.60 17.73 -5.55
N VAL A 40 26.51 18.33 -6.30
CA VAL A 40 26.64 18.17 -7.77
C VAL A 40 26.92 16.72 -8.19
N THR A 41 27.40 15.88 -7.28
CA THR A 41 27.69 14.47 -7.54
C THR A 41 26.73 13.58 -6.75
N SER A 42 25.60 13.25 -7.37
CA SER A 42 24.70 12.23 -6.83
C SER A 42 25.38 10.86 -6.87
N PRO A 43 25.15 9.98 -5.87
CA PRO A 43 25.53 8.58 -5.98
C PRO A 43 25.01 7.98 -7.29
N SER A 44 25.77 7.09 -7.93
CA SER A 44 25.25 6.31 -9.05
C SER A 44 23.97 5.60 -8.58
N SER A 45 22.90 5.66 -9.38
CA SER A 45 21.56 5.11 -9.09
C SER A 45 20.74 5.75 -7.96
N ALA A 46 21.04 6.99 -7.56
CA ALA A 46 20.13 7.76 -6.70
C ALA A 46 18.83 8.15 -7.43
N ILE A 47 17.72 8.15 -6.68
CA ILE A 47 16.39 8.56 -7.14
C ILE A 47 16.13 9.96 -6.60
N ASP A 48 16.00 10.95 -7.47
CA ASP A 48 15.60 12.30 -7.07
C ASP A 48 14.08 12.39 -6.91
N LEU A 49 13.62 12.74 -5.71
CA LEU A 49 12.20 12.92 -5.41
C LEU A 49 11.70 14.34 -5.71
N ALA A 50 12.55 15.25 -6.19
CA ALA A 50 12.19 16.58 -6.65
C ALA A 50 11.36 17.40 -5.63
N GLY A 51 11.59 17.21 -4.33
CA GLY A 51 10.84 17.89 -3.27
C GLY A 51 9.44 17.34 -3.03
N GLN A 52 9.10 16.13 -3.49
CA GLN A 52 7.84 15.48 -3.14
C GLN A 52 7.77 15.13 -1.66
N LEU A 53 6.57 15.23 -1.08
CA LEU A 53 6.32 14.85 0.31
C LEU A 53 6.48 13.34 0.47
N VAL A 54 7.36 12.94 1.38
CA VAL A 54 7.53 11.56 1.80
C VAL A 54 6.74 11.35 3.09
N LEU A 55 5.88 10.34 3.07
CA LEU A 55 5.10 9.90 4.22
C LEU A 55 5.57 8.51 4.63
N PRO A 56 5.46 8.14 5.91
CA PRO A 56 5.44 6.74 6.29
C PRO A 56 4.37 5.99 5.49
N ALA A 57 4.61 4.70 5.22
CA ALA A 57 3.59 3.86 4.61
C ALA A 57 2.31 3.88 5.46
N PHE A 58 1.15 3.95 4.81
CA PHE A 58 -0.13 3.87 5.51
C PHE A 58 -0.31 2.50 6.15
N VAL A 59 -0.98 2.50 7.31
CA VAL A 59 -1.30 1.28 8.06
C VAL A 59 -2.80 1.09 8.04
N GLU A 60 -3.25 0.02 7.41
CA GLU A 60 -4.63 -0.45 7.48
C GLU A 60 -4.80 -1.37 8.69
N GLY A 61 -5.55 -0.90 9.69
CA GLY A 61 -5.75 -1.61 10.96
C GLY A 61 -6.92 -2.59 10.96
N HIS A 62 -7.87 -2.45 10.02
CA HIS A 62 -9.06 -3.30 9.95
C HIS A 62 -9.57 -3.41 8.50
N ILE A 63 -9.28 -4.55 7.86
CA ILE A 63 -9.76 -4.86 6.51
C ILE A 63 -10.26 -6.31 6.42
N HIS A 64 -11.31 -6.53 5.64
CA HIS A 64 -11.85 -7.86 5.37
C HIS A 64 -11.47 -8.34 3.96
N LEU A 65 -10.30 -9.00 3.85
CA LEU A 65 -9.83 -9.56 2.58
C LEU A 65 -10.61 -10.81 2.15
N ASP A 66 -11.21 -11.50 3.11
CA ASP A 66 -12.00 -12.72 2.92
C ASP A 66 -13.35 -12.45 2.23
N THR A 67 -13.99 -11.32 2.56
CA THR A 67 -15.35 -10.97 2.09
C THR A 67 -15.41 -9.95 0.96
N SER A 68 -14.27 -9.38 0.57
CA SER A 68 -14.18 -8.36 -0.47
C SER A 68 -14.44 -8.90 -1.88
N PHE A 69 -15.17 -8.15 -2.71
CA PHE A 69 -15.36 -8.48 -4.13
C PHE A 69 -14.49 -7.62 -5.07
N TYR A 70 -13.46 -6.98 -4.53
CA TYR A 70 -12.60 -6.10 -5.32
C TYR A 70 -11.85 -6.88 -6.41
N GLY A 71 -11.88 -6.37 -7.64
CA GLY A 71 -11.28 -7.02 -8.82
C GLY A 71 -12.06 -8.24 -9.33
N ASP A 72 -13.30 -8.47 -8.88
CA ASP A 72 -14.21 -9.51 -9.36
C ASP A 72 -15.44 -8.87 -10.05
N VAL A 73 -16.36 -9.69 -10.55
CA VAL A 73 -17.64 -9.25 -11.12
C VAL A 73 -18.42 -8.42 -10.09
N TRP A 74 -18.93 -7.27 -10.53
CA TRP A 74 -19.74 -6.38 -9.70
C TRP A 74 -20.96 -7.10 -9.11
N ARG A 75 -21.21 -6.86 -7.82
CA ARG A 75 -22.37 -7.42 -7.10
C ARG A 75 -23.30 -6.29 -6.64
N PRO A 76 -24.56 -6.26 -7.08
CA PRO A 76 -25.50 -5.24 -6.66
C PRO A 76 -25.93 -5.44 -5.20
N HIS A 77 -26.38 -4.35 -4.57
CA HIS A 77 -27.05 -4.44 -3.27
C HIS A 77 -28.36 -5.23 -3.40
N ILE A 78 -28.57 -6.19 -2.49
CA ILE A 78 -29.83 -6.93 -2.35
C ILE A 78 -30.52 -6.41 -1.08
N PRO A 79 -31.70 -5.77 -1.18
CA PRO A 79 -32.45 -5.33 -0.01
C PRO A 79 -33.01 -6.53 0.76
N CYS A 80 -33.13 -6.39 2.08
CA CYS A 80 -33.82 -7.38 2.91
C CYS A 80 -35.32 -7.34 2.65
N THR A 81 -35.99 -8.48 2.84
CA THR A 81 -37.41 -8.64 2.46
C THR A 81 -38.37 -7.86 3.36
N ASN A 82 -38.07 -7.70 4.64
CA ASN A 82 -38.94 -7.00 5.59
C ASN A 82 -38.16 -6.16 6.61
N GLY A 83 -37.60 -5.02 6.15
CA GLY A 83 -36.73 -4.20 7.00
C GLY A 83 -35.35 -4.84 7.21
N PHE A 84 -34.53 -4.26 8.08
CA PHE A 84 -33.16 -4.75 8.30
C PHE A 84 -33.15 -6.09 9.06
N ASP A 85 -32.53 -7.12 8.47
CA ASP A 85 -32.25 -8.41 9.12
C ASP A 85 -30.82 -8.89 8.83
N VAL A 86 -30.04 -9.09 9.89
CA VAL A 86 -28.64 -9.57 9.81
C VAL A 86 -28.55 -10.97 9.18
N ARG A 87 -29.52 -11.86 9.45
CA ARG A 87 -29.53 -13.23 8.90
C ARG A 87 -29.71 -13.21 7.40
N GLU A 88 -30.60 -12.36 6.89
CA GLU A 88 -30.75 -12.14 5.44
C GLU A 88 -29.46 -11.58 4.84
N ARG A 89 -28.81 -10.60 5.49
CA ARG A 89 -27.53 -10.05 5.02
C ARG A 89 -26.42 -11.09 4.96
N VAL A 90 -26.31 -11.95 5.97
CA VAL A 90 -25.34 -13.06 5.97
C VAL A 90 -25.67 -14.06 4.86
N ALA A 91 -26.94 -14.45 4.68
CA ALA A 91 -27.33 -15.33 3.60
C ALA A 91 -27.01 -14.75 2.21
N PHE A 92 -27.21 -13.44 2.01
CA PHE A 92 -26.86 -12.75 0.77
C PHE A 92 -25.35 -12.76 0.54
N GLN A 93 -24.56 -12.51 1.59
CA GLN A 93 -23.10 -12.56 1.53
C GLN A 93 -22.60 -13.98 1.19
N MET A 94 -23.15 -15.02 1.81
CA MET A 94 -22.77 -16.41 1.52
C MET A 94 -23.04 -16.79 0.06
N ARG A 95 -24.23 -16.49 -0.46
CA ARG A 95 -24.56 -16.72 -1.88
C ARG A 95 -23.66 -15.93 -2.83
N ASN A 96 -23.25 -14.72 -2.44
CA ASN A 96 -22.31 -13.94 -3.22
C ASN A 96 -20.92 -14.57 -3.20
N LEU A 97 -20.44 -15.06 -2.04
CA LEU A 97 -19.13 -15.70 -1.92
C LEU A 97 -19.07 -17.04 -2.67
N GLU A 98 -20.15 -17.81 -2.72
CA GLU A 98 -20.25 -19.04 -3.53
C GLU A 98 -20.01 -18.81 -5.02
N GLN A 99 -20.36 -17.62 -5.52
CA GLN A 99 -20.22 -17.23 -6.92
C GLN A 99 -18.97 -16.36 -7.15
N ALA A 100 -18.11 -16.20 -6.15
CA ALA A 100 -16.95 -15.32 -6.22
C ALA A 100 -15.70 -16.04 -6.70
N ALA A 101 -14.78 -15.27 -7.25
CA ALA A 101 -13.43 -15.75 -7.49
C ALA A 101 -12.81 -16.30 -6.18
N PRO A 102 -11.83 -17.22 -6.28
CA PRO A 102 -11.15 -17.77 -5.12
C PRO A 102 -10.64 -16.67 -4.18
N MET A 103 -10.76 -16.87 -2.87
CA MET A 103 -10.39 -15.87 -1.86
C MET A 103 -8.98 -15.30 -2.06
N ALA A 104 -7.99 -16.16 -2.36
CA ALA A 104 -6.61 -15.74 -2.58
C ALA A 104 -6.44 -14.79 -3.79
N GLU A 105 -7.30 -14.90 -4.81
CA GLU A 105 -7.31 -13.99 -5.94
C GLU A 105 -7.89 -12.63 -5.55
N ARG A 106 -9.08 -12.62 -4.95
CA ARG A 106 -9.75 -11.39 -4.49
C ARG A 106 -8.89 -10.62 -3.48
N ALA A 107 -8.29 -11.31 -2.52
CA ALA A 107 -7.39 -10.71 -1.54
C ALA A 107 -6.16 -10.05 -2.21
N ARG A 108 -5.54 -10.71 -3.19
CA ARG A 108 -4.41 -10.14 -3.96
C ARG A 108 -4.84 -8.93 -4.77
N ASN A 109 -5.99 -8.99 -5.43
CA ASN A 109 -6.51 -7.86 -6.22
C ASN A 109 -6.72 -6.62 -5.34
N GLN A 110 -7.25 -6.79 -4.13
CA GLN A 110 -7.40 -5.69 -3.18
C GLN A 110 -6.06 -5.18 -2.63
N LEU A 111 -5.15 -6.09 -2.24
CA LEU A 111 -3.82 -5.70 -1.77
C LEU A 111 -3.02 -4.95 -2.84
N GLY A 112 -3.20 -5.29 -4.12
CA GLY A 112 -2.60 -4.60 -5.25
C GLY A 112 -2.90 -3.10 -5.30
N LEU A 113 -4.04 -2.66 -4.76
CA LEU A 113 -4.37 -1.22 -4.65
C LEU A 113 -3.56 -0.48 -3.61
N CYS A 114 -3.07 -1.20 -2.60
CA CYS A 114 -2.42 -0.59 -1.43
C CYS A 114 -0.90 -0.47 -1.62
N VAL A 115 -0.34 -1.08 -2.66
CA VAL A 115 1.11 -1.18 -2.89
C VAL A 115 1.57 -0.49 -4.18
N ALA A 116 0.66 0.18 -4.89
CA ALA A 116 0.91 0.86 -6.16
C ALA A 116 1.25 2.35 -5.99
#